data_AF-A0A2V8L8H0-F1
#
_entry.id   AF-A0A2V8L8H0-F1
#
_cell.length_a   1.000
_cell.length_b   1.000
_cell.length_c   1.000
_cell.angle_alpha   90.00
_cell.angle_beta   90.00
_cell.angle_gamma   90.00
#
_symmetry.space_group_name_H-M   'P 1'
#
loop_
_entity.id
_entity.type
_entity.pdbx_description
1 polymer ?
#
loop_
_entity_poly.entity_id
_entity_poly.type
_entity_poly.pdbx_seq_one_letter_code
_entity_poly.pdbx_strand_id
1 'polypeptide(L)' 'MTSRLRKLAAIISPGIAGPSICEACGNEFSCGASLRGCWCSEITLSDEARAELKSSYRNCLCRSCLERLAEPPNVAGP' A
#
# COMPACT_ATOMS: atom_id res chain seq x y z
N MET A 1 -13.23 43.96 -17.09
CA MET A 1 -14.23 42.89 -17.34
C MET A 1 -13.63 42.08 -18.49
N THR A 2 -12.96 40.95 -18.33
CA THR A 2 -13.19 39.66 -17.64
C THR A 2 -11.84 38.91 -17.70
N SER A 3 -11.33 38.30 -16.64
CA SER A 3 -11.40 36.83 -16.52
C SER A 3 -10.74 36.42 -15.20
N ARG A 4 -11.56 36.31 -14.15
CA ARG A 4 -11.25 35.47 -13.00
C ARG A 4 -11.27 33.99 -13.46
N LEU A 5 -10.65 33.13 -12.65
CA LEU A 5 -10.74 31.66 -12.64
C LEU A 5 -9.80 30.88 -13.58
N ARG A 6 -8.57 30.63 -13.11
CA ARG A 6 -7.78 29.42 -13.44
C ARG A 6 -7.58 28.49 -12.23
N LYS A 7 -8.45 28.56 -11.22
CA LYS A 7 -8.22 27.95 -9.88
C LYS A 7 -9.16 26.78 -9.54
N LEU A 8 -9.67 26.05 -10.53
CA LEU A 8 -10.67 24.98 -10.32
C LEU A 8 -10.32 23.63 -10.97
N ALA A 9 -9.04 23.32 -11.22
CA ALA A 9 -8.65 22.00 -11.74
C ALA A 9 -8.29 20.98 -10.63
N ALA A 10 -8.10 21.41 -9.38
CA ALA A 10 -7.67 20.53 -8.28
C ALA A 10 -8.82 19.86 -7.49
N ILE A 11 -10.09 20.12 -7.86
CA ILE A 11 -11.28 19.63 -7.12
C ILE A 11 -11.88 18.39 -7.78
N ILE A 12 -11.49 18.05 -9.02
CA ILE A 12 -12.05 16.93 -9.81
C ILE A 12 -11.02 15.82 -10.03
N SER A 13 -9.98 15.75 -9.18
CA SER A 13 -9.11 14.59 -9.11
C SER A 13 -9.47 13.85 -7.83
N PRO A 14 -10.56 13.04 -7.78
CA PRO A 14 -10.54 11.94 -6.84
C PRO A 14 -9.25 11.22 -7.20
N GLY A 15 -8.32 11.14 -6.23
CA GLY A 15 -7.00 10.59 -6.47
C GLY A 15 -7.16 9.38 -7.37
N ILE A 16 -6.65 9.50 -8.60
CA ILE A 16 -6.55 8.35 -9.49
C ILE A 16 -5.53 7.50 -8.74
N ALA A 17 -6.03 6.68 -7.83
CA ALA A 17 -5.37 5.48 -7.38
C ALA A 17 -5.33 4.62 -8.63
N GLY A 18 -4.43 4.99 -9.55
CA GLY A 18 -3.93 4.07 -10.54
C GLY A 18 -3.41 2.85 -9.80
N PRO A 19 -3.19 1.74 -10.52
CA PRO A 19 -2.61 0.55 -9.93
C PRO A 19 -1.41 0.95 -9.06
N SER A 20 -1.48 0.59 -7.78
CA SER A 20 -0.35 0.79 -6.88
C SER A 20 0.74 -0.16 -7.32
N ILE A 21 1.99 0.30 -7.35
CA ILE A 21 3.13 -0.58 -7.65
C ILE A 21 3.63 -1.15 -6.33
N CYS A 22 3.75 -2.46 -6.25
CA CYS A 22 4.28 -3.10 -5.05
C CYS A 22 5.76 -2.81 -4.91
N GLU A 23 6.19 -2.24 -3.78
CA GLU A 23 7.61 -1.96 -3.54
C GLU A 23 8.48 -3.22 -3.47
N ALA A 24 7.91 -4.35 -3.02
CA ALA A 24 8.64 -5.61 -2.90
C ALA A 24 8.83 -6.34 -4.24
N CYS A 25 7.85 -6.30 -5.15
CA CYS A 25 7.89 -7.10 -6.40
C CYS A 25 7.73 -6.30 -7.69
N GLY A 26 7.44 -5.01 -7.62
CA GLY A 26 7.24 -4.14 -8.79
C GLY A 26 5.95 -4.37 -9.57
N ASN A 27 5.10 -5.31 -9.15
CA ASN A 27 3.84 -5.59 -9.86
C ASN A 27 2.78 -4.53 -9.55
N GLU A 28 2.00 -4.21 -10.57
CA GLU A 28 0.75 -3.47 -10.46
C GLU A 28 -0.27 -4.26 -9.64
N PHE A 29 -0.84 -3.63 -8.63
CA PHE A 29 -1.90 -4.20 -7.82
C PHE A 29 -2.90 -3.13 -7.37
N SER A 30 -4.11 -3.56 -7.04
CA SER A 30 -5.09 -2.68 -6.42
C SER A 30 -4.85 -2.61 -4.91
N CYS A 31 -4.47 -1.44 -4.41
CA CYS A 31 -4.32 -1.21 -2.98
C CYS A 31 -5.70 -1.26 -2.29
N GLY A 32 -5.81 -2.09 -1.26
CA GLY A 32 -7.04 -2.23 -0.48
C GLY A 32 -7.39 -0.98 0.33
N ALA A 33 -6.48 -0.03 0.53
CA ALA A 33 -6.67 1.22 1.31
C ALA A 33 -7.75 2.19 0.77
N SER A 34 -8.66 1.69 -0.05
CA SER A 34 -9.96 2.28 -0.39
C SER A 34 -11.04 1.86 0.62
N LEU A 35 -12.31 2.14 0.29
CA LEU A 35 -13.52 1.83 1.09
C LEU A 35 -13.65 0.39 1.64
N ARG A 36 -12.86 -0.57 1.14
CA ARG A 36 -12.88 -1.99 1.53
C ARG A 36 -11.86 -2.35 2.61
N GLY A 37 -10.88 -1.49 2.91
CA GLY A 37 -9.82 -1.77 3.88
C GLY A 37 -8.55 -2.36 3.26
N CYS A 38 -7.39 -2.06 3.87
CA CYS A 38 -6.09 -2.49 3.35
C CYS A 38 -5.77 -3.94 3.74
N TRP A 39 -5.17 -4.70 2.82
CA TRP A 39 -4.64 -6.04 3.11
C TRP A 39 -3.65 -6.04 4.28
N CYS A 40 -2.91 -4.94 4.49
CA CYS A 40 -2.03 -4.78 5.65
C CYS A 40 -2.76 -4.85 7.00
N SER A 41 -4.07 -4.63 7.02
CA SER A 41 -4.93 -4.72 8.21
C SER A 41 -5.76 -6.00 8.26
N GLU A 42 -5.95 -6.68 7.13
CA GLU A 42 -6.67 -7.96 7.05
C GLU A 42 -5.75 -9.16 7.27
N ILE A 43 -4.50 -9.08 6.80
CA ILE A 43 -3.51 -10.13 6.96
C ILE A 43 -2.95 -10.03 8.38
N THR A 44 -3.08 -11.13 9.14
CA THR A 44 -2.48 -11.26 10.46
C THR A 44 -0.96 -11.35 10.33
N LEU A 45 -0.30 -10.22 10.58
CA LEU A 45 1.15 -10.12 10.73
C LEU A 45 1.49 -10.11 12.23
N SER A 46 2.59 -10.74 12.63
CA SER A 46 3.12 -10.54 13.98
C SER A 46 3.56 -9.08 14.16
N ASP A 47 3.62 -8.58 15.40
CA ASP A 47 4.03 -7.19 15.62
C ASP A 47 5.47 -6.94 15.16
N GLU A 48 6.35 -7.94 15.29
CA GLU A 48 7.72 -7.86 14.76
C GLU A 48 7.73 -7.77 13.24
N ALA A 49 7.01 -8.67 12.55
CA ALA A 49 6.91 -8.65 11.09
C ALA A 49 6.32 -7.33 10.60
N ARG A 50 5.29 -6.81 11.27
CA ARG A 50 4.68 -5.52 10.91
C ARG A 50 5.63 -4.35 11.13
N ALA A 51 6.42 -4.35 12.20
CA ALA A 51 7.42 -3.32 12.47
C ALA A 51 8.54 -3.36 11.41
N GLU A 52 9.03 -4.56 11.07
CA GLU A 52 10.03 -4.78 10.01
C GLU A 52 9.53 -4.30 8.65
N LEU A 53 8.29 -4.65 8.29
CA LEU A 53 7.68 -4.21 7.04
C LEU A 53 7.52 -2.69 6.97
N LYS A 54 7.12 -2.05 8.08
CA LYS A 54 6.98 -0.59 8.17
C LYS A 54 8.33 0.13 8.11
N SER A 55 9.40 -0.52 8.56
CA SER A 55 10.77 -0.01 8.50
C SER A 55 11.38 -0.18 7.10
N SER A 56 11.15 -1.34 6.49
CA SER A 56 11.76 -1.77 5.23
C SER A 56 11.07 -1.20 3.99
N TYR A 57 9.74 -0.99 4.06
CA TYR A 57 8.94 -0.54 2.94
C TYR A 57 8.24 0.78 3.26
N ARG A 58 8.32 1.73 2.33
CA ARG A 58 7.75 3.08 2.45
C ARG A 58 6.45 3.23 1.66
N ASN A 59 6.19 2.32 0.73
CA ASN A 59 5.06 2.26 -0.17
C ASN A 59 4.21 1.00 0.07
N CYS A 60 3.11 0.88 -0.68
CA CYS A 60 2.17 -0.20 -0.50
C CYS A 60 2.73 -1.54 -1.02
N LEU A 61 2.39 -2.64 -0.33
CA LEU A 61 2.70 -3.99 -0.73
C LEU A 61 1.46 -4.71 -1.22
N CYS A 62 1.62 -5.56 -2.25
CA CYS A 62 0.53 -6.39 -2.74
C CYS A 62 0.23 -7.52 -1.75
N ARG A 63 -1.00 -8.03 -1.81
CA ARG A 63 -1.48 -9.13 -0.95
C ARG A 63 -0.52 -10.33 -0.97
N SER A 64 -0.10 -10.77 -2.15
CA SER A 64 0.79 -11.93 -2.27
C SER A 64 2.16 -11.71 -1.64
N CYS A 65 2.70 -10.49 -1.68
CA CYS A 65 3.96 -10.19 -0.99
C CYS A 65 3.74 -10.13 0.53
N LEU A 66 2.64 -9.53 0.99
CA LEU A 66 2.28 -9.52 2.40
C LEU A 66 2.07 -10.94 2.95
N GLU A 67 1.37 -11.82 2.23
CA GLU A 67 1.16 -13.22 2.64
C GLU A 67 2.48 -13.98 2.76
N ARG A 68 3.42 -13.81 1.82
CA ARG A 68 4.76 -14.41 1.91
C ARG A 68 5.60 -13.89 3.07
N LEU A 69 5.41 -12.62 3.44
CA LEU A 69 6.11 -11.97 4.55
C LEU A 69 5.41 -12.22 5.90
N ALA A 70 4.14 -12.63 5.86
CA ALA A 70 3.35 -13.05 7.01
C ALA A 70 3.68 -14.47 7.45
N GLU A 71 4.10 -15.32 6.50
CA GLU A 71 4.77 -16.56 6.86
C GLU A 71 6.04 -16.18 7.65
N PRO A 72 6.19 -16.66 8.88
CA PRO A 72 7.43 -16.43 9.60
C PRO A 72 8.55 -16.92 8.70
N PRO A 73 9.65 -16.16 8.53
CA PRO A 73 10.84 -16.75 7.97
C PRO A 73 11.06 -17.99 8.83
N ASN A 74 11.22 -19.13 8.20
CA ASN A 74 11.63 -20.36 8.85
C ASN A 74 13.06 -20.20 9.39
N VAL A 75 13.29 -19.20 10.23
CA VAL A 75 14.42 -19.11 11.12
C VAL A 75 14.17 -20.19 12.18
N ALA A 76 14.59 -21.40 11.82
CA ALA A 76 15.20 -22.28 12.78
C ALA A 76 16.25 -21.44 13.53
N GLY A 77 15.87 -20.92 14.70
CA GLY A 77 16.84 -20.57 15.73
C GLY A 77 17.17 -21.82 16.55
N PRO A 78 18.22 -21.80 17.39
CA PRO A 78 19.30 -20.82 17.53
C PRO A 78 20.56 -21.15 16.70
#